data_AF-A0A088RN32-F1
#
_entry.id   AF-A0A088RN32-F1
#
_cell.length_a   1.000
_cell.length_b   1.000
_cell.length_c   1.000
_cell.angle_alpha   90.00
_cell.angle_beta   90.00
_cell.angle_gamma   90.00
#
_symmetry.space_group_name_H-M   'P 1'
#
loop_
_entity.id
_entity.type
_entity.pdbx_description
1 polymer ?
#
loop_
_entity_poly.entity_id
_entity_poly.type
_entity_poly.pdbx_seq_one_letter_code
_entity_poly.pdbx_strand_id
1 'polypeptide(L)'
;LWLKFNFIWKSSRLFAMLSGIEVPEDMRRCFNASYTVREFWRDWHASFNLWVVRYMYIPMGGSSRVALSVLPIFLFIALWHDPVLHLVKWALCIAVMFMAEVAVSGCFGWTVAAFRREMAAVAPTGAVNDATLERESPITDPVRRRLLARLARLCARRLSPCLRAWSYRMLRVLGGIIAFAALLLVNLVGFSMQNEQGTGEKMGWTDKPVNADSAILRILRQLTSSFVLGLLLYLYCSISITVTGRDIEAPERQALKERYGLV
;
A
#
# COMPACT_ATOMS: atom_id res chain seq x y z
N LEU A 1 11.67 13.38 7.57
CA LEU A 1 12.17 11.99 7.79
C LEU A 1 12.60 11.31 6.49
N TRP A 2 11.72 11.15 5.49
CA TRP A 2 12.09 10.49 4.23
C TRP A 2 13.22 11.15 3.47
N LEU A 3 13.22 12.48 3.32
CA LEU A 3 14.31 13.15 2.62
C LEU A 3 15.66 12.88 3.31
N LYS A 4 15.68 12.87 4.65
CA LYS A 4 16.86 12.53 5.45
C LYS A 4 17.35 11.12 5.13
N PHE A 5 16.49 10.11 5.20
CA PHE A 5 16.92 8.74 4.94
C PHE A 5 17.20 8.45 3.45
N ASN A 6 16.40 9.01 2.55
CA ASN A 6 16.61 8.93 1.11
C ASN A 6 17.98 9.47 0.72
N PHE A 7 18.42 10.57 1.32
CA PHE A 7 19.77 11.08 1.13
C PHE A 7 20.82 10.06 1.64
N ILE A 8 20.71 9.62 2.89
CA ILE A 8 21.67 8.69 3.52
C ILE A 8 21.84 7.41 2.69
N TRP A 9 20.74 6.75 2.31
CA TRP A 9 20.82 5.49 1.57
C TRP A 9 21.26 5.67 0.12
N LYS A 10 20.85 6.74 -0.57
CA LYS A 10 21.32 7.00 -1.93
C LYS A 10 22.81 7.32 -1.96
N SER A 11 23.31 8.08 -0.99
CA SER A 11 24.75 8.31 -0.83
C SER A 11 25.49 6.99 -0.56
N SER A 12 24.98 6.16 0.35
CA SER A 12 25.59 4.84 0.66
C SER A 12 25.62 3.92 -0.56
N ARG A 13 24.52 3.87 -1.32
CA ARG A 13 24.42 3.12 -2.58
C ARG A 13 25.41 3.64 -3.62
N LEU A 14 25.56 4.96 -3.75
CA LEU A 14 26.53 5.56 -4.67
C LEU A 14 27.95 5.07 -4.35
N PHE A 15 28.38 5.11 -3.09
CA PHE A 15 29.71 4.64 -2.70
C PHE A 15 29.90 3.14 -2.94
N ALA A 16 28.87 2.32 -2.70
CA ALA A 16 28.93 0.89 -3.01
C ALA A 16 29.09 0.63 -4.51
N MET A 17 28.35 1.37 -5.34
CA MET A 17 28.45 1.26 -6.80
C MET A 17 29.81 1.73 -7.33
N LEU A 18 30.40 2.77 -6.74
CA LEU A 18 31.78 3.19 -7.06
C LEU A 18 32.80 2.09 -6.76
N SER A 19 32.49 1.20 -5.83
CA SER A 19 33.32 0.03 -5.48
C SER A 19 32.99 -1.22 -6.32
N GLY A 20 32.14 -1.09 -7.35
CA GLY A 20 31.70 -2.21 -8.19
C GLY A 20 30.64 -3.12 -7.55
N ILE A 21 30.06 -2.72 -6.40
CA ILE A 21 29.04 -3.50 -5.70
C ILE A 21 27.65 -2.96 -6.06
N GLU A 22 26.83 -3.79 -6.70
CA GLU A 22 25.45 -3.41 -7.01
C GLU A 22 24.54 -3.63 -5.79
N VAL A 23 24.11 -2.54 -5.17
CA VAL A 23 23.23 -2.55 -4.01
C VAL A 23 21.80 -2.16 -4.41
N PRO A 24 20.76 -2.85 -3.90
CA PRO A 24 19.37 -2.45 -4.09
C PRO A 24 19.11 -1.01 -3.62
N GLU A 25 18.30 -0.27 -4.36
CA GLU A 25 17.83 1.05 -3.94
C GLU A 25 16.80 0.94 -2.82
N ASP A 26 17.09 1.56 -1.67
CA ASP A 26 16.26 1.49 -0.46
C ASP A 26 15.03 2.39 -0.49
N MET A 27 15.08 3.51 -1.22
CA MET A 27 13.98 4.45 -1.39
C MET A 27 13.60 4.55 -2.86
N ARG A 28 12.83 3.55 -3.32
CA ARG A 28 12.50 3.38 -4.74
C ARG A 28 11.49 4.40 -5.25
N ARG A 29 10.43 4.63 -4.47
CA ARG A 29 9.34 5.54 -4.82
C ARG A 29 9.20 6.60 -3.74
N CYS A 30 8.80 7.80 -4.14
CA CYS A 30 8.32 8.79 -3.19
C CYS A 30 7.02 8.27 -2.56
N PHE A 31 6.78 8.59 -1.30
CA PHE A 31 5.58 8.13 -0.58
C PHE A 31 4.26 8.48 -1.28
N ASN A 32 4.20 9.64 -1.95
CA ASN A 32 3.02 10.06 -2.71
C ASN A 32 2.74 9.19 -3.94
N ALA A 33 3.66 8.27 -4.29
CA ALA A 33 3.50 7.29 -5.36
C ALA A 33 3.26 5.87 -4.84
N SER A 34 3.05 5.70 -3.53
CA SER A 34 2.59 4.45 -2.91
C SER A 34 1.11 4.58 -2.58
N TYR A 35 0.26 3.72 -3.15
CA TYR A 35 -1.18 3.85 -2.97
C TYR A 35 -1.68 2.96 -1.83
N THR A 36 -0.98 1.86 -1.57
CA THR A 36 -1.31 0.89 -0.53
C THR A 36 -0.26 0.86 0.57
N VAL A 37 -0.67 0.36 1.75
CA VAL A 37 0.23 0.14 2.89
C VAL A 37 1.28 -0.89 2.50
N ARG A 38 0.89 -1.92 1.75
CA ARG A 38 1.83 -2.92 1.23
C ARG A 38 2.88 -2.33 0.29
N GLU A 39 2.48 -1.50 -0.67
CA GLU A 39 3.42 -0.85 -1.58
C GLU A 39 4.38 0.07 -0.83
N PHE A 40 3.87 0.84 0.13
CA PHE A 40 4.68 1.68 0.98
C PHE A 40 5.78 0.86 1.68
N TRP A 41 5.42 -0.22 2.38
CA TRP A 41 6.41 -1.03 3.12
C TRP A 41 7.36 -1.81 2.23
N ARG A 42 6.95 -2.11 1.00
CA ARG A 42 7.82 -2.71 -0.01
C ARG A 42 8.88 -1.70 -0.48
N ASP A 43 8.48 -0.45 -0.66
CA ASP A 43 9.33 0.59 -1.26
C ASP A 43 10.08 1.39 -0.19
N TRP A 44 9.66 1.32 1.08
CA TRP A 44 10.34 1.88 2.23
C TRP A 44 11.40 0.90 2.77
N HIS A 45 12.67 1.29 2.69
CA HIS A 45 13.80 0.48 3.13
C HIS A 45 13.79 -0.88 2.43
N ALA A 46 13.75 -0.83 1.09
CA ALA A 46 13.56 -1.98 0.23
C ALA A 46 14.53 -3.15 0.47
N SER A 47 15.79 -2.87 0.84
CA SER A 47 16.80 -3.88 1.14
C SER A 47 16.44 -4.65 2.42
N PHE A 48 15.99 -3.95 3.46
CA PHE A 48 15.50 -4.55 4.70
C PHE A 48 14.18 -5.29 4.48
N ASN A 49 13.25 -4.71 3.71
CA ASN A 49 12.02 -5.40 3.32
C ASN A 49 12.32 -6.72 2.60
N LEU A 50 13.30 -6.73 1.69
CA LEU A 50 13.73 -7.95 0.99
C LEU A 50 14.23 -9.02 1.98
N TRP A 51 15.03 -8.61 2.98
CA TRP A 51 15.50 -9.50 4.04
C TRP A 51 14.32 -10.08 4.84
N VAL A 52 13.42 -9.23 5.33
CA VAL A 52 12.22 -9.64 6.09
C VAL A 52 11.36 -10.59 5.26
N VAL A 53 11.18 -10.30 3.97
CA VAL A 53 10.40 -11.15 3.07
C VAL A 53 11.03 -12.54 2.95
N ARG A 54 12.35 -12.60 2.72
CA ARG A 54 13.07 -13.86 2.52
C ARG A 54 13.16 -14.70 3.78
N TYR A 55 13.44 -14.09 4.91
CA TYR A 55 13.80 -14.81 6.14
C TYR A 55 12.67 -14.93 7.15
N MET A 56 11.59 -14.16 7.00
CA MET A 56 10.45 -14.23 7.91
C MET A 56 9.16 -14.53 7.14
N TYR A 57 8.77 -13.65 6.21
CA TYR A 57 7.46 -13.73 5.56
C TYR A 57 7.24 -15.02 4.75
N ILE A 58 8.20 -15.38 3.89
CA ILE A 58 8.12 -16.60 3.08
C ILE A 58 8.09 -17.86 3.99
N PRO A 59 9.01 -18.03 4.96
CA PRO A 59 8.96 -19.15 5.91
C PRO A 59 7.64 -19.27 6.69
N MET A 60 6.96 -18.16 6.99
CA MET A 60 5.68 -18.18 7.71
C MET A 60 4.45 -18.49 6.82
N GLY A 61 4.66 -18.82 5.55
CA GLY A 61 3.61 -19.18 4.60
C GLY A 61 3.22 -18.06 3.62
N GLY A 62 3.92 -16.92 3.67
CA GLY A 62 3.81 -15.84 2.69
C GLY A 62 2.37 -15.40 2.40
N SER A 63 2.01 -15.36 1.12
CA SER A 63 0.69 -14.92 0.66
C SER A 63 -0.47 -15.83 1.08
N SER A 64 -0.23 -17.08 1.47
CA SER A 64 -1.28 -17.98 1.94
C SER A 64 -1.71 -17.69 3.38
N ARG A 65 -0.83 -17.08 4.18
CA ARG A 65 -1.02 -16.84 5.62
C ARG A 65 -0.70 -15.40 6.02
N VAL A 66 -1.11 -14.43 5.17
CA VAL A 66 -0.81 -13.00 5.37
C VAL A 66 -1.14 -12.53 6.80
N ALA A 67 -2.31 -12.92 7.32
CA ALA A 67 -2.75 -12.54 8.66
C ALA A 67 -1.82 -13.04 9.78
N LEU A 68 -1.29 -14.24 9.63
CA LEU A 68 -0.40 -14.87 10.62
C LEU A 68 1.04 -14.37 10.49
N SER A 69 1.46 -13.96 9.29
CA SER A 69 2.82 -13.50 9.04
C SER A 69 3.03 -12.02 9.38
N VAL A 70 2.04 -11.16 9.15
CA VAL A 70 2.22 -9.69 9.24
C VAL A 70 2.46 -9.24 10.68
N LEU A 71 1.65 -9.68 11.65
CA LEU A 71 1.77 -9.21 13.03
C LEU A 71 3.13 -9.57 13.67
N PRO A 72 3.64 -10.81 13.61
CA PRO A 72 4.97 -11.15 14.13
C PRO A 72 6.10 -10.37 13.48
N ILE A 73 6.01 -10.11 12.17
CA ILE A 73 7.01 -9.29 11.46
C ILE A 73 7.04 -7.88 12.00
N PHE A 74 5.89 -7.23 12.14
CA PHE A 74 5.86 -5.85 12.64
C PHE A 74 6.21 -5.75 14.13
N LEU A 75 5.94 -6.78 14.93
CA LEU A 75 6.45 -6.88 16.30
C LEU A 75 7.98 -7.01 16.33
N PHE A 76 8.57 -7.82 15.45
CA PHE A 76 10.02 -7.89 15.31
C PHE A 76 10.62 -6.54 14.89
N ILE A 77 10.03 -5.86 13.91
CA ILE A 77 10.48 -4.53 13.47
C ILE A 77 10.38 -3.51 14.62
N ALA A 78 9.28 -3.54 15.38
CA ALA A 78 9.10 -2.71 16.56
C ALA A 78 10.21 -2.94 17.60
N LEU A 79 10.46 -4.20 17.97
CA LEU A 79 11.50 -4.58 18.93
C LEU A 79 12.92 -4.27 18.42
N TRP A 80 13.16 -4.41 17.12
CA TRP A 80 14.45 -4.10 16.49
C TRP A 80 14.76 -2.60 16.52
N HIS A 81 13.72 -1.75 16.43
CA HIS A 81 13.90 -0.31 16.53
C HIS A 81 14.11 0.16 17.97
N ASP A 82 13.26 -0.26 18.92
CA ASP A 82 13.36 0.09 20.34
C ASP A 82 12.43 -0.81 21.19
N PRO A 83 12.88 -1.33 22.35
CA PRO A 83 12.06 -2.21 23.20
C PRO A 83 11.10 -1.44 24.10
N VAL A 84 10.28 -0.56 23.53
CA VAL A 84 9.30 0.25 24.29
C VAL A 84 7.86 -0.12 23.93
N LEU A 85 6.99 -0.22 24.94
CA LEU A 85 5.60 -0.71 24.80
C LEU A 85 4.75 0.08 23.78
N HIS A 86 5.08 1.34 23.47
CA HIS A 86 4.36 2.10 22.46
C HIS A 86 4.58 1.58 21.02
N LEU A 87 5.74 0.97 20.73
CA LEU A 87 6.01 0.37 19.41
C LEU A 87 5.19 -0.91 19.17
N VAL A 88 4.75 -1.59 20.24
CA VAL A 88 3.79 -2.71 20.13
C VAL A 88 2.43 -2.21 19.63
N LYS A 89 1.95 -1.07 20.15
CA LYS A 89 0.70 -0.44 19.70
C LYS A 89 0.80 -0.03 18.22
N TRP A 90 1.93 0.55 17.83
CA TRP A 90 2.23 0.87 16.44
C TRP A 90 2.20 -0.38 15.54
N ALA A 91 2.86 -1.47 15.94
CA ALA A 91 2.87 -2.73 15.20
C ALA A 91 1.45 -3.29 15.01
N LEU A 92 0.61 -3.22 16.04
CA LEU A 92 -0.79 -3.63 15.98
C LEU A 92 -1.60 -2.76 15.01
N CYS A 93 -1.43 -1.43 15.05
CA CYS A 93 -2.10 -0.52 14.12
C CYS A 93 -1.74 -0.83 12.66
N ILE A 94 -0.44 -1.05 12.37
CA ILE A 94 0.01 -1.43 11.03
C ILE A 94 -0.58 -2.78 10.61
N ALA A 95 -0.57 -3.78 11.50
CA ALA A 95 -1.16 -5.09 11.20
C ALA A 95 -2.66 -4.98 10.87
N VAL A 96 -3.43 -4.20 11.64
CA VAL A 96 -4.85 -3.95 11.37
C VAL A 96 -5.05 -3.29 10.01
N MET A 97 -4.23 -2.30 9.65
CA MET A 97 -4.31 -1.66 8.33
C MET A 97 -4.01 -2.65 7.19
N PHE A 98 -2.99 -3.50 7.33
CA PHE A 98 -2.71 -4.55 6.36
C PHE A 98 -3.88 -5.53 6.21
N MET A 99 -4.49 -5.93 7.33
CA MET A 99 -5.65 -6.81 7.32
C MET A 99 -6.87 -6.16 6.66
N ALA A 100 -7.13 -4.89 6.93
CA ALA A 100 -8.17 -4.13 6.28
C ALA A 100 -7.92 -4.03 4.76
N GLU A 101 -6.68 -3.75 4.34
CA GLU A 101 -6.31 -3.70 2.93
C GLU A 101 -6.53 -5.06 2.23
N VAL A 102 -6.13 -6.16 2.88
CA VAL A 102 -6.34 -7.53 2.37
C VAL A 102 -7.82 -7.86 2.28
N ALA A 103 -8.61 -7.56 3.31
CA ALA A 103 -10.04 -7.81 3.34
C ALA A 103 -10.77 -7.03 2.24
N VAL A 104 -10.49 -5.74 2.09
CA VAL A 104 -11.07 -4.92 1.02
C VAL A 104 -10.62 -5.44 -0.36
N SER A 105 -9.36 -5.86 -0.50
CA SER A 105 -8.85 -6.45 -1.75
C SER A 105 -9.55 -7.76 -2.11
N GLY A 106 -9.82 -8.63 -1.12
CA GLY A 106 -10.59 -9.86 -1.34
C GLY A 106 -12.05 -9.57 -1.68
N CYS A 107 -12.69 -8.66 -0.95
CA CYS A 107 -14.11 -8.34 -1.13
C CYS A 107 -14.40 -7.56 -2.41
N PHE A 108 -13.47 -6.73 -2.89
CA PHE A 108 -13.70 -5.77 -3.97
C PHE A 108 -12.68 -5.81 -5.11
N GLY A 109 -11.52 -6.45 -4.96
CA GLY A 109 -10.50 -6.48 -6.02
C GLY A 109 -11.02 -7.10 -7.33
N TRP A 110 -11.93 -8.06 -7.23
CA TRP A 110 -12.57 -8.70 -8.38
C TRP A 110 -13.48 -7.75 -9.17
N THR A 111 -14.14 -6.76 -8.53
CA THR A 111 -15.04 -5.84 -9.25
C THR A 111 -14.24 -4.94 -10.17
N VAL A 112 -13.09 -4.49 -9.70
CA VAL A 112 -12.13 -3.65 -10.43
C VAL A 112 -11.54 -4.43 -11.59
N ALA A 113 -11.06 -5.65 -11.32
CA ALA A 113 -10.52 -6.53 -12.36
C ALA A 113 -11.57 -6.85 -13.44
N ALA A 114 -12.83 -7.12 -13.06
CA ALA A 114 -13.91 -7.36 -14.00
C ALA A 114 -14.27 -6.11 -14.82
N PHE A 115 -14.40 -4.95 -14.18
CA PHE A 115 -14.71 -3.69 -14.86
C PHE A 115 -13.63 -3.31 -15.89
N ARG A 116 -12.35 -3.47 -15.52
CA ARG A 116 -11.24 -3.19 -16.42
C ARG A 116 -11.21 -4.14 -17.62
N ARG A 117 -11.46 -5.44 -17.40
CA ARG A 117 -11.56 -6.43 -18.50
C ARG A 117 -12.59 -5.99 -19.54
N GLU A 118 -13.77 -5.61 -19.07
CA GLU A 118 -14.86 -5.15 -19.95
C GLU A 118 -14.51 -3.83 -20.66
N MET A 119 -13.72 -2.94 -20.03
CA MET A 119 -13.19 -1.74 -20.70
C MET A 119 -12.16 -2.10 -21.78
N ALA A 120 -11.29 -3.09 -21.52
CA ALA A 120 -10.25 -3.54 -22.46
C ALA A 120 -10.85 -4.25 -23.67
N ALA A 121 -11.89 -5.06 -23.48
CA ALA A 121 -12.64 -5.73 -24.56
C ALA A 121 -13.36 -4.75 -25.51
N VAL A 122 -13.55 -3.49 -25.08
CA VAL A 122 -14.20 -2.43 -25.87
C VAL A 122 -13.17 -1.52 -26.54
N ALA A 123 -11.89 -1.64 -26.21
CA ALA A 123 -10.82 -0.90 -26.87
C ALA A 123 -10.63 -1.42 -28.31
N PRO A 124 -10.33 -0.56 -29.30
CA PRO A 124 -10.11 -1.00 -30.67
C PRO A 124 -8.83 -1.86 -30.74
N THR A 125 -9.02 -3.17 -30.89
CA THR A 125 -8.07 -4.23 -31.29
C THR A 125 -6.77 -4.43 -30.49
N GLY A 126 -6.63 -5.63 -29.89
CA GLY A 126 -5.37 -6.39 -29.89
C GLY A 126 -4.54 -6.48 -28.61
N ALA A 127 -4.87 -5.77 -27.52
CA ALA A 127 -3.93 -5.58 -26.40
C ALA A 127 -4.03 -6.57 -25.23
N VAL A 128 -5.06 -7.44 -25.16
CA VAL A 128 -5.24 -8.35 -24.01
C VAL A 128 -5.73 -9.71 -24.49
N ASN A 129 -4.89 -10.74 -24.33
CA ASN A 129 -5.30 -12.13 -24.57
C ASN A 129 -6.35 -12.54 -23.54
N ASP A 130 -7.53 -12.97 -24.01
CA ASP A 130 -8.65 -13.44 -23.17
C ASP A 130 -8.26 -14.55 -22.19
N ALA A 131 -7.23 -15.33 -22.50
CA ALA A 131 -6.74 -16.45 -21.68
C ALA A 131 -6.13 -16.04 -20.32
N THR A 132 -5.61 -14.82 -20.16
CA THR A 132 -5.10 -14.36 -18.85
C THR A 132 -6.21 -13.89 -17.91
N LEU A 133 -7.41 -13.64 -18.45
CA LEU A 133 -8.54 -13.09 -17.74
C LEU A 133 -9.34 -14.15 -16.97
N GLU A 134 -9.36 -15.40 -17.43
CA GLU A 134 -10.18 -16.46 -16.82
C GLU A 134 -9.66 -16.96 -15.47
N ARG A 135 -8.39 -16.72 -15.15
CA ARG A 135 -7.73 -17.39 -14.01
C ARG A 135 -8.08 -16.83 -12.62
N GLU A 136 -8.77 -15.70 -12.51
CA GLU A 136 -8.94 -14.98 -11.23
C GLU A 136 -10.37 -14.58 -10.83
N SER A 137 -11.43 -15.19 -11.38
CA SER A 137 -12.82 -14.81 -11.01
C SER A 137 -13.52 -15.83 -10.11
N PRO A 138 -13.84 -15.49 -8.85
CA PRO A 138 -14.80 -16.21 -8.02
C PRO A 138 -16.25 -15.69 -8.18
N ILE A 139 -16.60 -15.04 -9.31
CA ILE A 139 -17.95 -14.48 -9.49
C ILE A 139 -18.90 -15.58 -10.00
N THR A 140 -19.70 -16.12 -9.09
CA THR A 140 -20.80 -17.03 -9.42
C THR A 140 -22.10 -16.28 -9.79
N ASP A 141 -22.22 -14.98 -9.49
CA ASP A 141 -23.45 -14.18 -9.72
C ASP A 141 -23.50 -13.51 -11.12
N PRO A 142 -24.37 -13.98 -12.04
CA PRO A 142 -24.46 -13.49 -13.41
C PRO A 142 -25.12 -12.10 -13.56
N VAL A 143 -25.83 -11.60 -12.55
CA VAL A 143 -26.50 -10.29 -12.62
C VAL A 143 -25.49 -9.17 -12.42
N ARG A 144 -24.65 -9.29 -11.40
CA ARG A 144 -23.58 -8.31 -11.11
C ARG A 144 -22.59 -8.18 -12.27
N ARG A 145 -22.22 -9.31 -12.88
CA ARG A 145 -21.35 -9.34 -14.07
C ARG A 145 -21.96 -8.54 -15.23
N ARG A 146 -23.24 -8.74 -15.51
CA ARG A 146 -23.94 -8.01 -16.60
C ARG A 146 -24.03 -6.51 -16.34
N LEU A 147 -24.27 -6.09 -15.10
CA LEU A 147 -24.30 -4.67 -14.74
C LEU A 147 -22.93 -4.02 -14.95
N LEU A 148 -21.86 -4.62 -14.40
CA LEU A 148 -20.50 -4.12 -14.54
C LEU A 148 -20.06 -4.01 -16.00
N ALA A 149 -20.36 -5.03 -16.82
CA ALA A 149 -20.08 -5.02 -18.25
C ALA A 149 -20.83 -3.92 -19.02
N ARG A 150 -22.09 -3.62 -18.63
CA ARG A 150 -22.84 -2.50 -19.22
C ARG A 150 -22.24 -1.15 -18.84
N LEU A 151 -21.90 -0.95 -17.57
CA LEU A 151 -21.27 0.28 -17.10
C LEU A 151 -19.90 0.51 -17.75
N ALA A 152 -19.07 -0.53 -17.83
CA ALA A 152 -17.77 -0.46 -18.51
C ALA A 152 -17.92 -0.05 -19.98
N ARG A 153 -18.82 -0.71 -20.73
CA ARG A 153 -19.12 -0.32 -22.12
C ARG A 153 -19.61 1.11 -22.26
N LEU A 154 -20.46 1.58 -21.35
CA LEU A 154 -20.94 2.96 -21.35
C LEU A 154 -19.78 3.94 -21.11
N CYS A 155 -18.94 3.68 -20.11
CA CYS A 155 -17.75 4.47 -19.80
C CYS A 155 -16.76 4.51 -20.99
N ALA A 156 -16.48 3.36 -21.61
CA ALA A 156 -15.58 3.27 -22.76
C ALA A 156 -16.08 4.06 -23.98
N ARG A 157 -17.40 4.09 -24.20
CA ARG A 157 -18.02 4.80 -25.32
C ARG A 157 -18.22 6.30 -25.07
N ARG A 158 -18.53 6.69 -23.83
CA ARG A 158 -18.92 8.08 -23.49
C ARG A 158 -17.76 8.94 -22.98
N LEU A 159 -16.75 8.37 -22.33
CA LEU A 159 -15.63 9.13 -21.79
C LEU A 159 -14.53 9.22 -22.85
N SER A 160 -14.07 10.44 -23.15
CA SER A 160 -12.91 10.63 -24.04
C SER A 160 -11.64 10.01 -23.44
N PRO A 161 -10.65 9.59 -24.27
CA PRO A 161 -9.37 9.06 -23.77
C PRO A 161 -8.67 10.02 -22.79
N CYS A 162 -8.71 11.32 -23.08
CA CYS A 162 -8.14 12.37 -22.23
C CYS A 162 -8.84 12.44 -20.86
N LEU A 163 -10.17 12.36 -20.82
CA LEU A 163 -10.93 12.39 -19.57
C LEU A 163 -10.67 11.13 -18.74
N ARG A 164 -10.60 9.95 -19.37
CA ARG A 164 -10.24 8.70 -18.67
C ARG A 164 -8.84 8.78 -18.06
N ALA A 165 -7.86 9.26 -18.82
CA ALA A 165 -6.49 9.43 -18.35
C ALA A 165 -6.41 10.47 -17.21
N TRP A 166 -7.17 11.56 -17.31
CA TRP A 166 -7.25 12.57 -16.26
C TRP A 166 -7.88 12.02 -14.98
N SER A 167 -9.03 11.35 -15.07
CA SER A 167 -9.70 10.73 -13.92
C SER A 167 -8.80 9.69 -13.25
N TYR A 168 -8.11 8.86 -14.04
CA TYR A 168 -7.13 7.91 -13.51
C TYR A 168 -6.00 8.63 -12.76
N ARG A 169 -5.42 9.70 -13.33
CA ARG A 169 -4.39 10.50 -12.65
C ARG A 169 -4.90 11.11 -11.35
N MET A 170 -6.12 11.67 -11.33
CA MET A 170 -6.70 12.25 -10.13
C MET A 170 -6.93 11.21 -9.04
N LEU A 171 -7.47 10.04 -9.39
CA LEU A 171 -7.64 8.92 -8.46
C LEU A 171 -6.30 8.50 -7.86
N ARG A 172 -5.23 8.38 -8.67
CA ARG A 172 -3.88 8.09 -8.17
C ARG A 172 -3.38 9.13 -7.18
N VAL A 173 -3.51 10.41 -7.51
CA VAL A 173 -3.06 11.50 -6.62
C VAL A 173 -3.82 11.47 -5.30
N LEU A 174 -5.14 11.33 -5.36
CA LEU A 174 -5.99 11.23 -4.17
C LEU A 174 -5.61 10.02 -3.31
N GLY A 175 -5.38 8.87 -3.94
CA GLY A 175 -4.92 7.65 -3.29
C GLY A 175 -3.57 7.84 -2.59
N GLY A 176 -2.60 8.46 -3.26
CA GLY A 176 -1.28 8.72 -2.68
C GLY A 176 -1.32 9.68 -1.49
N ILE A 177 -2.12 10.76 -1.57
CA ILE A 177 -2.30 11.73 -0.48
C ILE A 177 -2.91 11.06 0.76
N ILE A 178 -3.92 10.24 0.57
CA ILE A 178 -4.61 9.61 1.71
C ILE A 178 -3.74 8.47 2.30
N ALA A 179 -3.01 7.72 1.47
CA ALA A 179 -2.02 6.74 1.95
C ALA A 179 -0.98 7.41 2.85
N PHE A 180 -0.45 8.54 2.38
CA PHE A 180 0.48 9.36 3.13
C PHE A 180 -0.14 9.84 4.45
N ALA A 181 -1.36 10.38 4.43
CA ALA A 181 -2.04 10.85 5.64
C ALA A 181 -2.28 9.73 6.66
N ALA A 182 -2.68 8.55 6.20
CA ALA A 182 -2.91 7.39 7.06
C ALA A 182 -1.60 6.89 7.70
N LEU A 183 -0.53 6.80 6.92
CA LEU A 183 0.80 6.43 7.42
C LEU A 183 1.39 7.48 8.35
N LEU A 184 1.16 8.76 8.08
CA LEU A 184 1.54 9.85 8.96
C LEU A 184 0.85 9.70 10.32
N LEU A 185 -0.47 9.45 10.32
CA LEU A 185 -1.25 9.25 11.54
C LEU A 185 -0.73 8.06 12.37
N VAL A 186 -0.48 6.91 11.74
CA VAL A 186 0.03 5.74 12.47
C VAL A 186 1.44 5.96 12.99
N ASN A 187 2.31 6.62 12.22
CA ASN A 187 3.66 6.93 12.68
C ASN A 187 3.69 8.04 13.74
N LEU A 188 2.70 8.94 13.76
CA LEU A 188 2.53 9.92 14.83
C LEU A 188 2.22 9.21 16.16
N VAL A 189 1.34 8.21 16.12
CA VAL A 189 1.02 7.36 17.28
C VAL A 189 2.25 6.59 17.77
N GLY A 190 3.12 6.12 16.88
CA GLY A 190 4.33 5.36 17.24
C GLY A 190 5.48 6.23 17.74
N PHE A 191 5.96 7.16 16.91
CA PHE A 191 7.27 7.82 17.09
C PHE A 191 7.19 9.24 17.64
N SER A 192 6.08 9.96 17.49
CA SER A 192 5.96 11.33 18.00
C SER A 192 5.87 11.39 19.52
N MET A 193 5.42 10.29 20.14
CA MET A 193 5.29 10.17 21.59
C MET A 193 6.63 10.21 22.33
N GLN A 194 7.70 9.64 21.75
CA GLN A 194 9.06 9.73 22.31
C GLN A 194 9.58 11.17 22.31
N ASN A 195 9.30 11.92 21.25
CA ASN A 195 9.77 13.30 21.14
C ASN A 195 9.06 14.22 22.13
N GLU A 196 7.76 14.04 22.40
CA GLU A 196 7.02 14.91 23.31
C GLU A 196 7.45 14.71 24.78
N GLN A 197 7.66 13.45 25.21
CA GLN A 197 8.18 13.13 26.54
C GLN A 197 9.63 13.63 26.72
N GLY A 198 10.51 13.34 25.76
CA GLY A 198 11.91 13.76 25.83
C GLY A 198 12.12 15.28 25.68
N THR A 199 11.20 15.99 25.02
CA THR A 199 11.23 17.46 24.94
C THR A 199 10.64 18.10 26.20
N GLY A 200 9.57 17.53 26.77
CA GLY A 200 8.99 17.99 28.03
C GLY A 200 9.97 17.88 29.21
N GLU A 201 10.71 16.78 29.29
CA GLU A 201 11.79 16.61 30.30
C GLU A 201 12.92 17.62 30.11
N LYS A 202 13.33 17.90 28.86
CA LYS A 202 14.38 18.88 28.55
C LYS A 202 13.95 20.33 28.79
N MET A 203 12.65 20.63 28.66
CA MET A 203 12.09 21.97 28.88
C MET A 203 11.55 22.19 30.30
N GLY A 204 11.69 21.20 31.21
CA GLY A 204 11.26 21.33 32.59
C GLY A 204 9.73 21.42 32.77
N TRP A 205 8.95 20.92 31.80
CA TRP A 205 7.51 20.89 31.88
C TRP A 205 7.08 19.77 32.83
N THR A 206 6.68 20.12 34.05
CA THR A 206 6.23 19.19 35.10
C THR A 206 4.73 18.90 35.07
N ASP A 207 3.99 19.49 34.13
CA ASP A 207 2.57 19.23 33.99
C ASP A 207 2.30 17.87 33.37
N LYS A 208 1.29 17.19 33.96
CA LYS A 208 0.93 15.78 33.77
C LYS A 208 1.25 15.28 32.36
N PRO A 209 1.99 14.15 32.23
CA PRO A 209 2.32 13.61 30.92
C PRO A 209 1.03 13.48 30.12
N VAL A 210 0.97 14.11 28.94
CA VAL A 210 -0.13 13.90 28.00
C VAL A 210 -0.10 12.41 27.68
N ASN A 211 -0.90 11.64 28.43
CA ASN A 211 -0.91 10.20 28.31
C ASN A 211 -1.50 9.93 26.93
N ALA A 212 -0.69 9.51 25.96
CA ALA A 212 -1.13 9.41 24.59
C ALA A 212 -2.28 8.41 24.43
N ASP A 213 -2.43 7.48 25.37
CA ASP A 213 -3.59 6.61 25.45
C ASP A 213 -4.87 7.44 25.57
N SER A 214 -4.85 8.53 26.34
CA SER A 214 -5.97 9.47 26.43
C SER A 214 -6.18 10.30 25.16
N ALA A 215 -5.13 10.61 24.40
CA ALA A 215 -5.23 11.35 23.15
C ALA A 215 -5.78 10.46 22.02
N ILE A 216 -5.24 9.25 21.90
CA ILE A 216 -5.72 8.21 20.98
C ILE A 216 -7.16 7.85 21.30
N LEU A 217 -7.50 7.60 22.57
CA LEU A 217 -8.88 7.31 22.97
C LEU A 217 -9.83 8.47 22.68
N ARG A 218 -9.39 9.72 22.85
CA ARG A 218 -10.19 10.90 22.47
C ARG A 218 -10.44 10.94 20.96
N ILE A 219 -9.42 10.72 20.14
CA ILE A 219 -9.53 10.68 18.68
C ILE A 219 -10.44 9.52 18.24
N LEU A 220 -10.25 8.31 18.80
CA LEU A 220 -11.08 7.15 18.50
C LEU A 220 -12.55 7.37 18.87
N ARG A 221 -12.82 8.05 20.00
CA ARG A 221 -14.18 8.43 20.40
C ARG A 221 -14.80 9.51 19.52
N GLN A 222 -13.99 10.29 18.81
CA GLN A 222 -14.42 11.32 17.87
C GLN A 222 -14.58 10.79 16.44
N LEU A 223 -14.35 9.49 16.20
CA LEU A 223 -14.57 8.88 14.89
C LEU A 223 -16.05 8.99 14.50
N THR A 224 -16.32 9.80 13.49
CA THR A 224 -17.67 9.96 12.93
C THR A 224 -17.95 8.89 11.88
N SER A 225 -19.23 8.58 11.66
CA SER A 225 -19.64 7.66 10.58
C SER A 225 -19.18 8.15 9.20
N SER A 226 -19.12 9.47 8.99
CA SER A 226 -18.61 10.06 7.75
C SER A 226 -17.11 9.83 7.56
N PHE A 227 -16.31 9.88 8.64
CA PHE A 227 -14.89 9.55 8.59
C PHE A 227 -14.68 8.07 8.25
N VAL A 228 -15.41 7.16 8.90
CA VAL A 228 -15.29 5.72 8.65
C VAL A 228 -15.67 5.38 7.21
N LEU A 229 -16.76 5.96 6.70
CA LEU A 229 -17.15 5.82 5.29
C LEU A 229 -16.06 6.36 4.36
N GLY A 230 -15.50 7.53 4.66
CA GLY A 230 -14.39 8.11 3.91
C GLY A 230 -13.16 7.20 3.86
N LEU A 231 -12.81 6.57 4.99
CA LEU A 231 -11.71 5.62 5.09
C LEU A 231 -11.96 4.37 4.24
N LEU A 232 -13.17 3.81 4.27
CA LEU A 232 -13.53 2.65 3.45
C LEU A 232 -13.52 2.98 1.95
N LEU A 233 -14.07 4.13 1.56
CA LEU A 233 -14.03 4.62 0.18
C LEU A 233 -12.59 4.83 -0.29
N TYR A 234 -11.73 5.37 0.57
CA TYR A 234 -10.32 5.50 0.29
C TYR A 234 -9.66 4.14 0.05
N LEU A 235 -9.82 3.18 0.96
CA LEU A 235 -9.22 1.84 0.82
C LEU A 235 -9.66 1.19 -0.48
N TYR A 236 -10.96 1.28 -0.82
CA TYR A 236 -11.50 0.81 -2.08
C TYR A 236 -10.82 1.46 -3.29
N CYS A 237 -10.71 2.80 -3.32
CA CYS A 237 -10.06 3.53 -4.41
C CYS A 237 -8.58 3.17 -4.56
N SER A 238 -7.84 3.12 -3.44
CA SER A 238 -6.42 2.77 -3.38
C SER A 238 -6.16 1.36 -3.94
N ILE A 239 -6.96 0.39 -3.51
CA ILE A 239 -6.88 -0.99 -4.00
C ILE A 239 -7.24 -1.04 -5.49
N SER A 240 -8.26 -0.29 -5.91
CA SER A 240 -8.67 -0.22 -7.31
C SER A 240 -7.53 0.26 -8.22
N ILE A 241 -6.82 1.31 -7.78
CA ILE A 241 -5.65 1.84 -8.49
C ILE A 241 -4.52 0.81 -8.53
N THR A 242 -4.28 0.13 -7.42
CA THR A 242 -3.19 -0.84 -7.28
C THR A 242 -3.41 -2.06 -8.16
N VAL A 243 -4.63 -2.62 -8.17
CA VAL A 243 -5.03 -3.72 -9.09
C VAL A 243 -4.87 -3.26 -10.53
N THR A 244 -5.38 -2.07 -10.86
CA THR A 244 -5.22 -1.51 -12.20
C THR A 244 -3.74 -1.36 -12.59
N GLY A 245 -2.89 -0.86 -11.69
CA GLY A 245 -1.45 -0.78 -11.93
C GLY A 245 -0.83 -2.16 -12.18
N ARG A 246 -1.17 -3.15 -11.36
CA ARG A 246 -0.65 -4.52 -11.49
C ARG A 246 -0.99 -5.16 -12.83
N ASP A 247 -2.24 -5.13 -13.29
CA ASP A 247 -2.54 -5.74 -14.59
C ASP A 247 -2.09 -4.86 -15.77
N ILE A 248 -1.66 -3.59 -15.57
CA ILE A 248 -0.94 -2.83 -16.63
C ILE A 248 0.50 -3.32 -16.71
N GLU A 249 1.17 -3.46 -15.57
CA GLU A 249 2.57 -3.90 -15.48
C GLU A 249 2.75 -5.40 -15.79
N ALA A 250 1.73 -6.24 -15.58
CA ALA A 250 1.81 -7.69 -15.77
C ALA A 250 2.22 -8.13 -17.19
N PRO A 251 1.55 -7.67 -18.28
CA PRO A 251 1.95 -8.02 -19.64
C PRO A 251 3.34 -7.47 -20.00
N GLU A 252 3.69 -6.26 -19.55
CA GLU A 252 5.01 -5.69 -19.77
C GLU A 252 6.10 -6.53 -19.08
N ARG A 253 5.85 -6.96 -17.83
CA ARG A 253 6.76 -7.84 -17.09
C ARG A 253 6.88 -9.22 -17.76
N GLN A 254 5.78 -9.77 -18.26
CA GLN A 254 5.78 -11.03 -19.00
C GLN A 254 6.63 -10.92 -20.27
N ALA A 255 6.43 -9.86 -21.07
CA ALA A 255 7.20 -9.60 -22.28
C ALA A 255 8.70 -9.41 -21.98
N LEU A 256 9.04 -8.72 -20.88
CA LEU A 256 10.43 -8.58 -20.44
C LEU A 256 11.03 -9.93 -20.03
N LYS A 257 10.28 -10.77 -19.31
CA LYS A 257 10.76 -12.10 -18.92
C LYS A 257 11.03 -12.99 -20.13
N GLU A 258 10.13 -12.99 -21.11
CA GLU A 258 10.30 -13.71 -22.37
C GLU A 258 11.53 -13.18 -23.14
N ARG A 259 11.68 -11.85 -23.23
CA ARG A 259 12.83 -11.20 -23.87
C ARG A 259 14.17 -11.57 -23.24
N TYR A 260 14.21 -11.79 -21.92
CA TYR A 260 15.43 -12.11 -21.18
C TYR A 260 15.56 -13.59 -20.79
N GLY A 261 14.71 -14.49 -21.32
CA GLY A 261 14.81 -15.93 -21.08
C GLY A 261 14.56 -16.34 -19.62
N LEU A 262 13.72 -15.61 -18.89
CA LEU A 262 13.39 -15.85 -17.49
C LEU A 262 12.13 -16.72 -17.30
N VAL A 263 11.49 -17.17 -18.39
CA VAL A 263 10.29 -18.01 -18.45
C VAL A 263 10.48 -19.09 -19.50
#